data_AF-E1A9A6-F1
#
_entry.id   AF-E1A9A6-F1
#
_cell.length_a   1.000
_cell.length_b   1.000
_cell.length_c   1.000
_cell.angle_alpha   90.00
_cell.angle_beta   90.00
_cell.angle_gamma   90.00
#
_symmetry.space_group_name_H-M   'P 1'
#
loop_
_entity.id
_entity.type
_entity.pdbx_description
1 polymer ?
#
loop_
_entity_poly.entity_id
_entity_poly.type
_entity_poly.pdbx_seq_one_letter_code
_entity_poly.pdbx_strand_id
1 'polypeptide(L)' 'DGGKYKDRVNTLMLVATLVATMTFTAGFTLPGGYNDSVPNLGMATLAKKTA' A
#
# COMPACT_ATOMS: atom_id res chain seq x y z
N ASP A 1 -4.54 21.03 31.85
CA ASP A 1 -4.37 21.46 30.45
C ASP A 1 -4.70 20.29 29.52
N GLY A 2 -5.97 20.15 29.16
CA GLY A 2 -6.48 19.05 28.34
C GLY A 2 -6.53 19.32 26.84
N GLY A 3 -6.06 20.48 26.37
CA GLY A 3 -6.04 20.77 24.93
C GLY A 3 -4.97 19.96 24.21
N LYS A 4 -3.77 19.85 24.81
CA LYS A 4 -2.57 19.27 24.18
C LYS A 4 -2.70 17.81 23.76
N TYR A 5 -3.55 17.01 24.40
CA TYR A 5 -3.75 15.62 23.99
C TYR A 5 -4.64 15.51 22.74
N LYS A 6 -5.57 16.45 22.55
CA LYS A 6 -6.51 16.44 21.41
C LYS A 6 -5.77 16.75 20.11
N ASP A 7 -4.89 17.74 20.14
CA ASP A 7 -4.02 18.08 19.00
C ASP A 7 -3.11 16.91 18.61
N ARG A 8 -2.44 16.28 19.58
CA ARG A 8 -1.60 15.11 19.30
C ARG A 8 -2.39 13.95 18.72
N VAL A 9 -3.56 13.63 19.29
CA VAL A 9 -4.41 12.55 18.79
C VAL A 9 -4.91 12.85 17.37
N ASN A 10 -5.28 14.09 17.06
CA ASN A 10 -5.68 14.49 15.72
C ASN A 10 -4.54 14.30 14.70
N THR A 11 -3.32 14.75 15.03
CA THR A 11 -2.15 14.53 14.17
C THR A 11 -1.83 13.04 14.01
N LEU A 12 -1.88 12.27 15.09
CA LEU A 12 -1.65 10.82 15.05
C LEU A 12 -2.69 10.09 14.21
N MET A 13 -3.96 10.53 14.25
CA MET A 13 -5.02 10.02 13.38
C MET A 13 -4.71 10.24 11.91
N LEU A 14 -4.26 11.44 11.53
CA LEU A 14 -3.88 11.76 10.14
C LEU A 14 -2.65 10.97 9.67
N VAL A 15 -1.65 10.83 10.53
CA VAL A 15 -0.46 10.03 10.23
C VAL A 15 -0.83 8.55 10.12
N ALA A 16 -1.67 8.05 11.03
CA ALA A 16 -2.12 6.67 11.01
C ALA A 16 -2.92 6.34 9.74
N THR A 17 -3.85 7.19 9.31
CA THR A 17 -4.60 6.99 8.06
C THR A 17 -3.70 7.02 6.85
N LEU A 18 -2.72 7.94 6.80
CA LEU A 18 -1.73 7.98 5.73
C LEU A 18 -0.88 6.72 5.68
N VAL A 19 -0.30 6.31 6.81
CA VAL A 19 0.55 5.11 6.91
C VAL A 19 -0.27 3.85 6.60
N ALA A 20 -1.50 3.76 7.09
CA ALA A 20 -2.41 2.66 6.77
C ALA A 20 -2.69 2.60 5.26
N THR A 21 -2.91 3.75 4.60
CA THR A 21 -3.11 3.82 3.15
C THR A 21 -1.87 3.38 2.40
N MET A 22 -0.69 3.92 2.74
CA MET A 22 0.58 3.55 2.09
C MET A 22 0.90 2.06 2.27
N THR A 23 0.70 1.53 3.47
CA THR A 23 0.94 0.12 3.79
C THR A 23 -0.07 -0.79 3.07
N PHE A 24 -1.34 -0.39 3.01
CA PHE A 24 -2.36 -1.09 2.24
C PHE A 24 -1.99 -1.12 0.76
N THR A 25 -1.68 0.03 0.16
CA THR A 25 -1.27 0.09 -1.26
C THR A 25 -0.02 -0.71 -1.55
N ALA A 26 0.96 -0.73 -0.64
CA ALA A 26 2.18 -1.51 -0.78
C ALA A 26 1.93 -3.01 -0.62
N GLY A 27 1.06 -3.41 0.30
CA GLY A 27 0.70 -4.81 0.52
C GLY A 27 -0.10 -5.42 -0.63
N PHE A 28 -0.87 -4.61 -1.35
CA PHE A 28 -1.60 -5.04 -2.56
C PHE A 28 -0.82 -4.77 -3.86
N THR A 29 0.27 -4.01 -3.81
CA THR A 29 1.14 -3.85 -4.97
C THR A 29 1.79 -5.20 -5.27
N LEU A 30 1.61 -5.67 -6.50
CA LEU A 30 2.17 -6.96 -6.91
C LEU A 30 3.69 -6.83 -7.03
N PRO A 31 4.47 -7.60 -6.25
CA PRO A 31 5.92 -7.52 -6.31
C PRO A 31 6.40 -7.91 -7.72
N GLY A 32 7.38 -7.17 -8.24
CA GLY A 32 7.86 -7.33 -9.61
C GLY A 32 7.04 -6.61 -10.69
N GLY A 33 5.93 -5.96 -10.34
CA GLY A 33 5.11 -5.18 -11.27
C GLY A 33 4.36 -6.06 -12.28
N TYR A 34 4.08 -5.48 -13.45
CA TYR A 34 3.36 -6.14 -14.55
C TYR A 34 4.29 -6.33 -15.75
N ASN A 35 4.07 -7.40 -16.50
CA ASN A 35 4.81 -7.68 -17.72
C ASN A 35 4.31 -6.77 -18.85
N ASP A 36 5.22 -6.09 -19.55
CA ASP A 36 4.90 -5.24 -20.72
C ASP A 36 5.11 -5.97 -22.07
N SER A 37 5.44 -7.26 -22.04
CA SER A 37 5.79 -8.04 -23.24
C SER A 37 4.67 -8.99 -23.67
N VAL A 38 4.33 -8.98 -24.96
CA VAL A 38 3.42 -9.97 -25.57
C VAL A 38 4.09 -11.36 -25.55
N PRO A 39 3.40 -12.45 -25.16
CA PRO A 39 1.95 -12.57 -24.92
C PRO A 39 1.48 -12.31 -23.48
N ASN A 40 2.37 -12.06 -22.53
CA ASN A 40 2.05 -11.96 -21.10
C ASN A 40 1.74 -10.52 -20.65
N LEU A 41 1.38 -9.63 -21.58
CA LEU A 41 1.09 -8.22 -21.30
C LEU A 41 0.04 -8.08 -20.18
N GLY A 42 0.36 -7.31 -19.14
CA GLY A 42 -0.52 -7.07 -17.99
C GLY A 42 -0.54 -8.17 -16.93
N MET A 43 0.22 -9.27 -17.09
CA MET A 43 0.35 -10.30 -16.06
C MET A 43 1.32 -9.86 -14.96
N ALA A 44 1.07 -10.19 -13.70
CA ALA A 44 2.02 -9.91 -12.62
C ALA A 44 3.33 -10.67 -12.83
N THR A 45 4.49 -10.02 -12.72
CA THR A 45 5.82 -10.63 -12.96
C THR A 45 6.09 -11.83 -12.05
N LEU A 46 5.56 -11.80 -10.81
CA LEU A 46 5.69 -12.90 -9.84
C LEU A 46 4.45 -13.79 -9.74
N ALA A 47 3.50 -13.71 -10.69
CA ALA A 47 2.40 -14.68 -10.77
C ALA A 47 2.96 -16.07 -11.09
N LYS A 48 3.33 -16.82 -10.05
CA LYS A 48 3.78 -18.21 -10.18
C LYS A 48 2.62 -19.02 -10.78
N LYS A 49 2.82 -19.51 -12.01
CA LYS A 49 1.95 -20.51 -12.61
C LYS A 49 2.08 -21.81 -11.79
N THR A 50 1.11 -22.10 -10.94
CA THR A 50 0.93 -23.47 -10.42
C THR A 50 0.38 -24.30 -11.57
N ALA A 51 1.22 -25.19 -12.10
CA ALA A 51 0.83 -26.19 -13.10
C ALA A 51 -0.09 -27.24 -12.46
#